data_AF-A0A6L8EQU5-F1
#
_entry.id   AF-A0A6L8EQU5-F1
#
_cell.length_a   1.000
_cell.length_b   1.000
_cell.length_c   1.000
_cell.angle_alpha   90.00
_cell.angle_beta   90.00
_cell.angle_gamma   90.00
#
_symmetry.space_group_name_H-M   'P 1'
#
loop_
_entity.id
_entity.type
_entity.pdbx_description
1 polymer ?
#
loop_
_entity_poly.entity_id
_entity_poly.type
_entity_poly.pdbx_seq_one_letter_code
_entity_poly.pdbx_strand_id
1 'polypeptide(L)'
;MDLYMNPSEISEIIGVEEGIINRTLKRRDVEIEPYLRVVSAPSDEAGSATKPQIQLRVDGLAPLIKKLTYNIPTDDIIENLSCQIIDITYLRETCDKLESENQALVAENTQLRETVESFQTERGNWSAQVEDLTTQLTREQSKSWVTRLLKGKD
;
A
#
# COMPACT_ATOMS: atom_id res chain seq x y z
N MET A 1 3.83 2.63 18.69
CA MET A 1 4.49 3.92 18.41
C MET A 1 3.78 4.96 19.24
N ASP A 2 4.49 5.71 20.08
CA ASP A 2 3.88 6.84 20.77
C ASP A 2 3.82 8.03 19.81
N LEU A 3 2.70 8.14 19.10
CA LEU A 3 2.46 9.26 18.19
C LEU A 3 2.04 10.48 19.03
N TYR A 4 2.82 11.54 18.93
CA TYR A 4 2.59 12.82 19.59
C TYR A 4 2.37 13.89 18.54
N MET A 5 1.38 14.73 18.78
CA MET A 5 0.95 15.74 17.85
C MET A 5 1.19 17.14 18.38
N ASN A 6 1.52 18.03 17.46
CA ASN A 6 1.60 19.46 17.72
C ASN A 6 0.18 20.07 17.78
N PRO A 7 -0.01 21.22 18.45
CA PRO A 7 -1.30 21.91 18.49
C PRO A 7 -1.87 22.24 17.10
N SER A 8 -1.01 22.51 16.12
CA SER A 8 -1.37 22.71 14.72
C SER A 8 -1.95 21.46 14.07
N GLU A 9 -1.32 20.31 14.26
CA GLU A 9 -1.81 19.01 13.75
C GLU A 9 -3.14 18.64 14.41
N ILE A 10 -3.28 18.90 15.72
CA ILE A 10 -4.53 18.69 16.45
C ILE A 10 -5.64 19.62 15.92
N SER A 11 -5.29 20.86 15.56
CA SER A 11 -6.21 21.84 14.99
C SER A 11 -6.79 21.35 13.67
N GLU A 12 -5.94 20.82 12.80
CA GLU A 12 -6.35 20.25 11.51
C GLU A 12 -7.26 19.02 11.69
N ILE A 13 -6.89 18.11 12.60
CA ILE A 13 -7.66 16.89 12.87
C ILE A 13 -9.04 17.19 13.46
N ILE A 14 -9.12 18.05 14.48
CA ILE A 14 -10.38 18.27 15.20
C ILE A 14 -11.21 19.36 14.49
N GLY A 15 -10.59 20.24 13.70
CA GLY A 15 -11.26 21.40 13.08
C GLY A 15 -11.47 22.55 14.07
N VAL A 16 -10.64 22.65 15.10
CA VAL A 16 -10.71 23.69 16.14
C VAL A 16 -9.51 24.61 16.01
N GLU A 17 -9.71 25.92 16.19
CA GLU A 17 -8.63 26.89 16.14
C GLU A 17 -7.47 26.52 17.10
N GLU A 18 -6.25 26.50 16.58
CA GLU A 18 -5.03 26.16 17.33
C GLU A 18 -4.91 26.97 18.64
N GLY A 19 -5.30 28.24 18.63
CA GLY A 19 -5.28 29.11 19.81
C GLY A 19 -6.18 28.61 20.94
N ILE A 20 -7.30 27.95 20.64
CA ILE A 20 -8.19 27.35 21.63
C ILE A 20 -7.60 26.06 22.18
N ILE A 21 -7.02 25.23 21.29
CA ILE A 21 -6.31 24.00 21.69
C ILE A 21 -5.15 24.34 22.63
N ASN A 22 -4.29 25.27 22.23
CA ASN A 22 -3.16 25.72 23.05
C ASN A 22 -3.60 26.24 24.43
N ARG A 23 -4.68 27.03 24.49
CA ARG A 23 -5.24 27.49 25.78
C ARG A 23 -5.72 26.33 26.64
N THR A 24 -6.35 25.32 26.05
CA THR A 24 -6.88 24.15 26.76
C THR A 24 -5.75 23.26 27.27
N LEU A 25 -4.73 22.98 26.44
CA LEU A 25 -3.56 22.19 26.83
C LEU A 25 -2.76 22.86 27.95
N LYS A 26 -2.61 24.19 27.91
CA LYS A 26 -1.91 24.97 28.95
C LYS A 26 -2.58 24.93 30.32
N ARG A 27 -3.88 24.62 30.40
CA ARG A 27 -4.59 24.48 31.69
C ARG A 27 -4.14 23.24 32.46
N ARG A 28 -3.51 22.25 31.80
CA ARG A 28 -2.98 21.04 32.42
C ARG A 28 -4.02 20.32 33.28
N ASP A 29 -5.22 20.16 32.71
CA ASP A 29 -6.30 19.44 33.37
C ASP A 29 -5.86 18.01 33.74
N VAL A 30 -6.32 17.53 34.90
CA VAL A 30 -5.93 16.20 35.46
C VAL A 30 -6.17 15.05 34.48
N GLU A 31 -7.20 15.15 33.63
CA GLU A 31 -7.55 14.14 32.63
C GLU A 31 -6.64 14.20 31.37
N ILE A 32 -5.96 15.32 31.11
CA ILE A 32 -5.14 15.54 29.91
C ILE A 32 -3.64 15.47 30.23
N GLU A 33 -3.23 15.93 31.41
CA GLU A 33 -1.83 16.00 31.86
C GLU A 33 -1.01 14.72 31.60
N PRO A 34 -1.54 13.49 31.81
CA PRO A 34 -0.80 12.26 31.55
C PRO A 34 -0.38 12.06 30.08
N TYR A 35 -1.02 12.77 29.14
CA TYR A 35 -0.79 12.65 27.71
C TYR A 35 0.07 13.80 27.15
N LEU A 36 0.43 14.78 27.98
CA LEU A 36 1.20 15.94 27.57
C LEU A 36 2.70 15.67 27.66
N ARG A 37 3.44 16.20 26.69
CA ARG A 37 4.89 16.40 26.80
C ARG A 37 5.26 17.80 26.36
N VAL A 38 6.34 18.33 26.94
CA VAL A 38 6.91 19.61 26.50
C VAL A 38 8.23 19.33 25.81
N VAL A 39 8.37 19.81 24.59
CA VAL A 39 9.58 19.70 23.78
C VAL A 39 10.07 21.10 23.40
N SER A 40 11.38 21.25 23.26
CA SER A 40 11.97 22.49 22.75
C SER A 40 11.85 22.51 21.24
N ALA A 41 11.11 23.49 20.70
CA ALA A 41 10.95 23.67 19.27
C ALA A 41 11.76 24.90 18.78
N PRO A 42 12.28 24.87 17.54
CA PRO A 42 12.84 26.06 16.91
C PRO A 42 11.76 27.15 16.84
N SER A 43 12.13 28.39 17.14
CA SER A 43 11.23 29.53 16.99
C SER A 43 11.22 29.99 15.53
N ASP A 44 10.05 30.31 14.98
CA ASP A 44 9.89 30.84 13.61
C ASP A 44 10.53 32.24 13.41
N GLU A 45 10.95 32.88 14.50
CA GLU A 45 11.64 34.16 14.47
C GLU A 45 13.16 33.95 14.32
N ALA A 46 13.74 34.47 13.23
CA ALA A 46 15.18 34.42 12.99
C ALA A 46 15.96 35.05 14.16
N GLY A 47 16.68 34.22 14.92
CA GLY A 47 17.50 34.62 16.09
C GLY A 47 16.83 34.43 17.46
N SER A 48 15.63 33.86 17.50
CA SER A 48 14.86 33.62 18.73
C SER A 48 15.24 32.29 19.39
N ALA A 49 15.37 32.27 20.72
CA ALA A 49 15.65 31.07 21.49
C ALA A 49 14.53 30.02 21.30
N THR A 50 14.87 28.74 21.42
CA THR A 50 13.92 27.62 21.34
C THR A 50 12.70 27.86 22.23
N LYS A 51 11.49 27.80 21.67
CA LYS A 51 10.23 27.98 22.42
C LYS A 51 9.75 26.63 22.94
N PRO A 52 9.27 26.53 24.20
CA PRO A 52 8.67 25.31 24.69
C PRO A 52 7.34 25.07 23.98
N GLN A 53 7.23 23.95 23.27
CA GLN A 53 6.02 23.51 22.57
C GLN A 53 5.40 22.33 23.32
N ILE A 54 4.10 22.44 23.59
CA ILE A 54 3.32 21.35 24.21
C ILE A 54 2.85 20.44 23.09
N GLN A 55 3.10 19.14 23.24
CA GLN A 55 2.59 18.10 22.36
C GLN A 55 1.65 17.18 23.13
N LEU A 56 0.64 16.66 22.44
CA LEU A 56 -0.35 15.75 22.98
C LEU A 56 -0.18 14.37 22.34
N ARG A 57 -0.13 13.31 23.15
CA ARG A 57 -0.21 11.94 22.62
C ARG A 57 -1.58 11.68 22.02
N VAL A 58 -1.66 10.85 20.97
CA VAL A 58 -2.93 10.52 20.29
C VAL A 58 -4.05 10.09 21.25
N ASP A 59 -3.75 9.26 22.25
CA ASP A 59 -4.75 8.82 23.25
C ASP A 59 -5.39 9.98 24.04
N GLY A 60 -4.69 11.11 24.11
CA GLY A 60 -5.15 12.33 24.74
C GLY A 60 -6.15 13.14 23.92
N LEU A 61 -6.41 12.78 22.65
CA LEU A 61 -7.39 13.47 21.81
C LEU A 61 -8.81 13.38 22.37
N ALA A 62 -9.23 12.19 22.81
CA ALA A 62 -10.57 11.99 23.37
C ALA A 62 -10.83 12.88 24.61
N PRO A 63 -9.95 12.90 25.64
CA PRO A 63 -10.15 13.80 26.77
C PRO A 63 -10.01 15.28 26.37
N LEU A 64 -9.17 15.64 25.39
CA LEU A 64 -9.11 17.00 24.86
C LEU A 64 -10.43 17.42 24.22
N ILE A 65 -10.98 16.62 23.30
CA ILE A 65 -12.27 16.90 22.62
C ILE A 65 -13.36 17.11 23.67
N LYS A 66 -13.43 16.24 24.69
CA LYS A 66 -14.36 16.38 25.83
C LYS A 66 -14.22 17.72 26.56
N LYS A 67 -13.03 18.30 26.66
CA LYS A 67 -12.84 19.65 27.25
C LYS A 67 -13.23 20.77 26.29
N LEU A 68 -12.99 20.57 24.99
CA LEU A 68 -13.34 21.55 23.96
C LEU A 68 -14.86 21.67 23.77
N THR A 69 -15.62 20.58 23.90
CA THR A 69 -17.09 20.60 23.78
C THR A 69 -17.79 21.47 24.82
N TYR A 70 -17.16 21.73 25.98
CA TYR A 70 -17.69 22.65 26.98
C TYR A 70 -17.45 24.14 26.65
N ASN A 71 -16.58 24.45 25.68
CA ASN A 71 -16.12 25.82 25.40
C ASN A 71 -16.37 26.29 23.95
N ILE A 72 -16.87 25.43 23.07
CA ILE A 72 -17.00 25.68 21.61
C ILE A 72 -18.32 25.07 21.10
N PRO A 73 -19.01 25.69 20.12
CA PRO A 73 -20.08 25.02 19.38
C PRO A 73 -19.57 23.68 18.85
N THR A 74 -20.22 22.59 19.27
CA THR A 74 -19.73 21.24 18.96
C THR A 74 -20.04 20.82 17.52
N ASP A 75 -20.89 21.58 16.83
CA ASP A 75 -21.37 21.29 15.48
C ASP A 75 -20.23 21.24 14.46
N ASP A 76 -19.31 22.22 14.47
CA ASP A 76 -18.17 22.26 13.53
C ASP A 76 -17.19 21.08 13.76
N ILE A 77 -17.01 20.68 15.02
CA ILE A 77 -16.18 19.54 15.41
C ILE A 77 -16.82 18.24 14.91
N ILE A 78 -18.13 18.11 15.10
CA ILE A 78 -18.90 16.93 14.67
C ILE A 78 -18.90 16.83 13.15
N GLU A 79 -19.09 17.93 12.43
CA GLU A 79 -19.08 17.96 10.97
C GLU A 79 -17.73 17.50 10.42
N ASN A 80 -16.61 18.08 10.92
CA ASN A 80 -15.28 17.70 10.45
C ASN A 80 -14.97 16.22 10.73
N LEU A 81 -15.24 15.73 11.94
CA LEU A 81 -15.04 14.32 12.28
C LEU A 81 -15.94 13.39 11.45
N SER A 82 -17.16 13.82 11.12
CA SER A 82 -18.07 13.06 10.26
C SER A 82 -17.54 12.94 8.84
N CYS A 83 -17.03 14.03 8.26
CA CYS A 83 -16.37 14.02 6.95
C CYS A 83 -15.18 13.05 6.93
N GLN A 84 -14.33 13.09 7.95
CA GLN A 84 -13.18 12.18 8.04
C GLN A 84 -13.61 10.71 8.14
N ILE A 85 -14.69 10.40 8.88
CA ILE A 85 -15.22 9.03 8.96
C ILE A 85 -15.72 8.55 7.59
N ILE A 86 -16.38 9.41 6.83
CA ILE A 86 -16.85 9.10 5.48
C ILE A 86 -15.65 8.81 4.57
N ASP A 87 -14.63 9.67 4.58
CA ASP A 87 -13.42 9.49 3.78
C ASP A 87 -12.68 8.19 4.13
N ILE A 88 -12.53 7.88 5.43
CA ILE A 88 -11.93 6.64 5.90
C ILE A 88 -12.73 5.41 5.44
N THR A 89 -14.06 5.51 5.47
CA THR A 89 -14.93 4.41 5.04
C THR A 89 -14.78 4.16 3.54
N TYR A 90 -14.81 5.23 2.74
CA TYR A 90 -14.56 5.16 1.31
C TYR A 90 -13.18 4.58 0.99
N LEU A 91 -12.13 5.03 1.67
CA LEU A 91 -10.78 4.50 1.50
C LEU A 91 -10.71 3.01 1.82
N ARG A 92 -11.36 2.55 2.89
CA ARG A 92 -11.43 1.11 3.20
C ARG A 92 -12.11 0.30 2.11
N GLU A 93 -13.28 0.75 1.63
CA GLU A 93 -13.98 0.09 0.53
C GLU A 93 -13.12 0.02 -0.74
N THR A 94 -12.37 1.08 -1.05
CA THR A 94 -11.45 1.07 -2.20
C THR A 94 -10.27 0.13 -2.01
N CYS A 95 -9.71 0.05 -0.80
CA CYS A 95 -8.64 -0.89 -0.47
C CYS A 95 -9.12 -2.34 -0.61
N ASP A 96 -10.28 -2.67 -0.05
CA ASP A 96 -10.85 -4.02 -0.12
C ASP A 96 -11.12 -4.42 -1.58
N LYS A 97 -11.64 -3.48 -2.39
CA LYS A 97 -11.84 -3.69 -3.82
C LYS A 97 -10.51 -3.94 -4.55
N LEU A 98 -9.50 -3.11 -4.31
CA LEU A 98 -8.18 -3.26 -4.93
C LEU A 98 -7.51 -4.57 -4.53
N GLU A 99 -7.66 -5.00 -3.27
CA GLU A 99 -7.16 -6.30 -2.82
C GLU A 99 -7.84 -7.45 -3.58
N SER A 100 -9.17 -7.38 -3.75
CA SER A 100 -9.91 -8.39 -4.52
C SER A 100 -9.49 -8.45 -6.00
N GLU A 101 -9.29 -7.29 -6.65
CA GLU A 101 -8.84 -7.21 -8.04
C GLU A 101 -7.41 -7.75 -8.19
N ASN A 102 -6.53 -7.45 -7.23
CA ASN A 102 -5.16 -7.96 -7.23
C ASN A 102 -5.14 -9.48 -7.09
N GLN A 103 -5.94 -10.05 -6.18
CA GLN A 103 -6.07 -11.50 -6.02
C GLN A 103 -6.56 -12.17 -7.32
N ALA A 104 -7.55 -11.57 -8.00
CA ALA A 104 -8.04 -12.07 -9.28
C ALA A 104 -6.95 -12.05 -10.37
N LEU A 105 -6.19 -10.94 -10.47
CA LEU A 105 -5.08 -10.81 -11.42
C LEU A 105 -3.95 -11.80 -11.12
N VAL A 106 -3.64 -12.04 -9.85
CA VAL A 106 -2.64 -13.06 -9.45
C VAL A 106 -3.09 -14.44 -9.89
N ALA A 107 -4.36 -14.80 -9.69
CA ALA A 107 -4.91 -16.08 -10.13
C ALA A 107 -4.87 -16.23 -11.66
N GLU A 108 -5.23 -15.19 -12.41
CA GLU A 108 -5.13 -15.18 -13.86
C GLU A 108 -3.68 -15.33 -14.33
N ASN A 109 -2.74 -14.62 -13.68
CA ASN A 109 -1.31 -14.73 -14.01
C ASN A 109 -0.78 -16.14 -13.77
N THR A 110 -1.19 -16.80 -12.69
CA THR A 110 -0.81 -18.19 -12.42
C THR A 110 -1.34 -19.13 -13.50
N GLN A 111 -2.61 -18.98 -13.91
CA GLN A 111 -3.20 -19.79 -14.97
C GLN A 111 -2.50 -19.58 -16.33
N LEU A 112 -2.17 -18.32 -16.65
CA LEU A 112 -1.44 -18.01 -17.88
C LEU A 112 -0.03 -18.60 -17.87
N ARG A 113 0.67 -18.60 -16.73
CA ARG A 113 1.99 -19.25 -16.60
C ARG A 113 1.91 -20.76 -16.84
N GLU A 114 0.93 -21.43 -16.24
CA GLU A 114 0.69 -22.86 -16.47
C GLU A 114 0.38 -23.16 -17.95
N THR A 115 -0.41 -22.29 -18.59
CA THR A 115 -0.74 -22.42 -20.02
C THR A 115 0.48 -22.20 -20.91
N VAL A 116 1.36 -21.26 -20.55
CA VAL A 116 2.62 -21.06 -21.28
C VAL A 116 3.55 -22.26 -21.11
N GLU A 117 3.63 -22.83 -19.91
CA GLU A 117 4.43 -24.02 -19.64
C GLU A 117 3.91 -25.24 -20.43
N SER A 118 2.60 -25.45 -20.48
CA SER A 118 2.01 -26.53 -21.28
C SER A 118 2.35 -26.37 -22.77
N PHE A 119 2.19 -25.17 -23.34
CA PHE A 119 2.56 -24.94 -24.75
C PHE A 119 4.06 -25.09 -25.00
N GLN A 120 4.92 -24.73 -24.05
CA GLN A 120 6.36 -24.94 -24.18
C GLN A 120 6.71 -26.44 -24.20
N THR A 121 6.09 -27.24 -23.35
CA THR A 121 6.29 -28.70 -23.33
C THR A 121 5.78 -29.37 -24.61
N GLU A 122 4.58 -29.00 -25.09
CA GLU A 122 4.04 -29.47 -26.36
C GLU A 122 4.97 -29.12 -27.53
N ARG A 123 5.42 -27.86 -27.60
CA ARG A 123 6.38 -27.41 -28.62
C ARG A 123 7.67 -28.23 -28.59
N GLY A 124 8.18 -28.55 -27.40
CA GLY A 124 9.35 -29.41 -27.23
C GLY A 124 9.13 -30.81 -27.80
N ASN A 125 7.99 -31.42 -27.50
CA ASN A 125 7.61 -32.75 -28.00
C ASN A 125 7.48 -32.76 -29.53
N TRP A 126 6.79 -31.78 -30.11
CA TRP A 126 6.65 -31.65 -31.56
C TRP A 126 8.00 -31.44 -32.24
N SER A 127 8.87 -30.60 -31.67
CA SER A 127 10.23 -30.38 -32.18
C SER A 127 11.04 -31.67 -32.20
N ALA A 128 11.01 -32.46 -31.12
CA ALA A 128 11.70 -33.73 -31.03
C ALA A 128 11.17 -34.75 -32.06
N GLN A 129 9.85 -34.80 -32.27
CA GLN A 129 9.24 -35.67 -33.27
C GLN A 129 9.64 -35.28 -34.70
N VAL A 130 9.68 -33.98 -35.01
CA VAL A 130 10.13 -33.49 -36.31
C VAL A 130 11.60 -33.85 -36.54
N GLU A 131 12.46 -33.70 -35.53
CA GLU A 131 13.87 -34.07 -35.61
C GLU A 131 14.07 -35.58 -35.84
N ASP A 132 13.34 -36.42 -35.12
CA ASP A 132 13.38 -37.87 -35.30
C ASP A 132 12.93 -38.27 -36.72
N LEU A 133 11.79 -37.75 -37.18
CA LEU A 133 11.29 -38.02 -38.55
C LEU A 133 12.26 -37.54 -39.62
N THR A 134 12.90 -36.39 -39.42
CA THR A 134 13.93 -35.86 -40.34
C THR A 134 15.15 -36.78 -40.37
N THR A 135 15.56 -37.29 -39.21
CA THR A 135 16.68 -38.24 -39.09
C THR A 135 16.35 -39.60 -39.72
N GLN A 136 15.12 -40.07 -39.60
CA GLN A 136 14.65 -41.29 -40.26
C GLN A 136 14.61 -41.11 -41.79
N LEU A 137 14.07 -39.99 -42.28
CA LEU A 137 14.00 -39.70 -43.70
C LEU A 137 15.39 -39.62 -44.34
N THR A 138 16.33 -38.94 -43.70
CA THR A 138 17.72 -38.85 -44.19
C THR A 138 18.38 -40.23 -44.24
N ARG A 139 18.21 -41.08 -43.23
CA ARG A 139 18.70 -42.47 -43.24
C ARG A 139 18.11 -43.29 -44.39
N GLU A 140 16.80 -43.23 -44.60
CA GLU A 140 16.14 -43.96 -45.68
C GLU A 140 16.56 -43.46 -47.07
N GLN A 141 16.74 -42.15 -47.23
CA GLN A 141 17.31 -41.58 -48.45
C GLN A 141 18.72 -42.12 -48.70
N SER A 142 19.61 -42.09 -47.69
CA SER A 142 20.97 -42.63 -47.81
C SER A 142 20.98 -44.11 -48.21
N LYS A 143 20.12 -44.94 -47.60
CA LYS A 143 19.96 -46.35 -48.01
C LYS A 143 19.54 -46.46 -49.46
N SER A 144 18.50 -45.75 -49.88
CA SER A 144 17.99 -45.75 -51.24
C SER A 144 19.06 -45.36 -52.28
N TRP A 145 19.86 -44.33 -51.97
CA TRP A 145 21.01 -43.92 -52.79
C TRP A 145 22.05 -45.04 -52.93
N VAL A 146 22.43 -45.70 -51.83
CA VAL A 146 23.37 -46.82 -51.84
C VAL A 146 22.84 -47.98 -52.68
N THR A 147 21.56 -48.34 -52.54
CA THR A 147 20.96 -49.44 -53.32
C THR A 147 20.93 -49.14 -54.82
N ARG A 148 20.67 -47.88 -55.22
CA ARG A 148 20.71 -47.46 -56.63
C ARG A 148 22.13 -47.50 -57.19
N LEU A 149 23.13 -47.05 -56.42
CA LEU A 149 24.55 -47.10 -56.80
C LEU A 149 25.04 -48.54 -57.02
N LEU A 150 24.62 -49.48 -56.17
CA LEU A 150 24.98 -50.89 -56.28
C LEU A 150 24.28 -51.58 -57.47
N LYS A 151 23.02 -51.26 -57.75
CA LYS A 151 22.29 -51.81 -58.90
C LYS A 151 22.74 -51.27 -60.26
N GLY A 152 23.36 -50.10 -60.31
CA GLY A 152 23.88 -49.49 -61.56
C GLY A 152 25.29 -49.95 -61.95
N LYS A 153 25.86 -50.94 -61.27
CA LYS A 153 27.24 -51.42 -61.47
C LYS A 153 27.33 -52.80 -62.13
N ASP A 154 26.20 -53.43 -62.43
CA ASP A 154 26.09 -54.62 -63.31
C ASP A 154 25.70 -54.19 -64.73
#